data_AF-A0A497BQ03-F1
#
_entry.id   AF-A0A497BQ03-F1
#
_cell.length_a   1.000
_cell.length_b   1.000
_cell.length_c   1.000
_cell.angle_alpha   90.00
_cell.angle_beta   90.00
_cell.angle_gamma   90.00
#
_symmetry.space_group_name_H-M   'P 1'
#
loop_
_entity.id
_entity.type
_entity.pdbx_description
1 polymer ?
#
loop_
_entity_poly.entity_id
_entity_poly.type
_entity_poly.pdbx_seq_one_letter_code
_entity_poly.pdbx_strand_id
1 'polypeptide(L)' 'MKPIVNRLEESYKDEFNFVRIDVTKPNGEKLAREHGIVGQPNYIFFDSANQETRRMSGSQPLDVMAAQVERTLEE' A
#
# COMPACT_ATOMS: atom_id res chain seq x y z
N MET A 1 0.62 -12.55 -5.93
CA MET A 1 -0.09 -11.26 -5.70
C MET A 1 0.59 -10.02 -6.30
N LYS A 2 1.53 -10.14 -7.24
CA LYS A 2 2.13 -8.97 -7.91
C LYS A 2 1.27 -8.22 -8.96
N PRO A 3 0.20 -8.79 -9.59
CA PRO A 3 -0.39 -8.13 -10.76
C PRO A 3 -1.24 -6.90 -10.42
N ILE A 4 -1.85 -6.82 -9.24
CA ILE A 4 -2.78 -5.72 -8.92
C ILE A 4 -2.03 -4.41 -8.67
N VAL A 5 -1.02 -4.42 -7.77
CA VAL A 5 -0.22 -3.22 -7.49
C VAL A 5 0.55 -2.75 -8.72
N ASN A 6 1.04 -3.67 -9.55
CA ASN A 6 1.71 -3.30 -10.80
C ASN A 6 0.78 -2.55 -11.76
N ARG A 7 -0.47 -2.99 -11.92
CA ARG A 7 -1.45 -2.28 -12.76
C ARG A 7 -1.80 -0.90 -12.19
N LEU A 8 -1.93 -0.79 -10.88
CA LEU A 8 -2.19 0.50 -10.23
C LEU A 8 -1.00 1.45 -10.42
N GLU A 9 0.23 0.96 -10.25
CA GLU A 9 1.42 1.76 -10.49
C GLU A 9 1.53 2.19 -11.96
N GLU A 10 1.22 1.33 -12.91
CA GLU A 10 1.18 1.72 -14.33
C GLU A 10 0.20 2.87 -14.60
N SER A 11 -0.96 2.87 -13.94
CA SER A 11 -2.01 3.88 -14.12
C SER A 11 -1.76 5.18 -13.35
N TYR A 12 -1.16 5.11 -12.16
CA TYR A 12 -1.13 6.24 -11.22
C TYR A 12 0.28 6.70 -10.81
N LYS A 13 1.38 6.09 -11.29
CA LYS A 13 2.76 6.44 -10.87
C LYS A 13 3.15 7.92 -10.99
N ASP A 14 2.48 8.67 -11.86
CA ASP A 14 2.77 10.09 -12.08
C ASP A 14 2.09 10.99 -11.01
N GLU A 15 1.14 10.43 -10.26
CA GLU A 15 0.33 11.15 -9.26
C GLU A 15 0.44 10.51 -7.86
N PHE A 16 0.72 9.20 -7.78
CA PHE A 16 0.72 8.41 -6.57
C PHE A 16 2.02 7.61 -6.41
N ASN A 17 2.64 7.71 -5.25
CA ASN A 17 3.89 7.00 -4.94
C ASN A 17 3.61 5.57 -4.45
N PHE A 18 4.18 4.58 -5.15
CA PHE A 18 4.08 3.17 -4.75
C PHE A 18 5.37 2.67 -4.09
N VAL A 19 5.30 2.35 -2.80
CA VAL A 19 6.43 1.79 -2.04
C VAL A 19 6.18 0.32 -1.74
N ARG A 20 7.14 -0.54 -2.10
CA ARG A 20 7.07 -1.99 -1.83
C ARG A 20 8.11 -2.38 -0.79
N ILE A 21 7.63 -2.93 0.33
CA ILE A 21 8.47 -3.43 1.41
C ILE A 21 8.48 -4.95 1.37
N ASP A 22 9.68 -5.52 1.24
CA ASP A 22 9.90 -6.96 1.40
C ASP A 22 10.12 -7.28 2.88
N VAL A 23 9.06 -7.72 3.54
CA VAL A 23 9.05 -8.04 4.97
C VAL A 23 9.77 -9.35 5.33
N THR A 24 10.29 -10.06 4.33
CA THR A 24 11.14 -11.26 4.55
C THR A 24 12.61 -10.92 4.76
N LYS A 25 12.99 -9.65 4.56
CA LYS A 25 14.34 -9.13 4.84
C LYS A 25 14.40 -8.49 6.22
N PRO A 26 15.56 -8.47 6.91
CA PRO A 26 15.67 -7.97 8.28
C PRO A 26 15.08 -6.57 8.52
N ASN A 27 15.36 -5.62 7.62
CA ASN A 27 14.81 -4.26 7.73
C ASN A 27 13.29 -4.21 7.52
N GLY A 28 12.77 -5.04 6.61
CA GLY A 28 11.33 -5.14 6.37
C GLY A 28 10.58 -5.84 7.50
N GLU A 29 11.18 -6.88 8.09
CA GLU A 29 10.63 -7.56 9.27
C GLU A 29 10.53 -6.62 10.47
N LYS A 30 11.60 -5.85 10.72
CA LYS A 30 11.62 -4.82 11.77
C LYS A 30 10.50 -3.81 11.55
N LEU A 31 10.39 -3.27 10.34
CA LEU A 31 9.36 -2.29 9.99
C LEU A 31 7.94 -2.88 10.11
N ALA A 32 7.73 -4.11 9.65
CA ALA A 32 6.46 -4.81 9.81
C ALA A 32 6.07 -4.94 11.29
N ARG A 33 7.02 -5.31 12.16
CA ARG A 33 6.77 -5.41 13.60
C ARG A 33 6.46 -4.05 14.24
N GLU A 34 7.24 -3.02 13.93
CA GLU A 34 7.05 -1.66 14.46
C GLU A 34 5.67 -1.10 14.07
N HIS A 35 5.20 -1.42 12.88
CA HIS A 35 3.88 -1.01 12.39
C HIS A 35 2.76 -2.02 12.68
N GLY A 36 3.00 -3.09 13.46
CA GLY A 36 1.96 -4.05 13.85
C GLY A 36 1.39 -4.90 12.70
N ILE A 37 2.17 -5.16 11.65
CA ILE A 37 1.77 -5.98 10.50
C ILE A 37 1.96 -7.47 10.84
N VAL A 38 0.85 -8.20 10.93
CA VAL A 38 0.84 -9.63 11.33
C VAL A 38 0.60 -10.58 10.14
N GLY A 39 0.17 -10.07 8.99
CA GLY A 39 -0.18 -10.89 7.83
C GLY A 39 0.18 -10.23 6.50
N GLN A 40 0.36 -11.05 5.46
CA GLN A 40 0.65 -10.62 4.10
C GLN A 40 -0.47 -11.04 3.13
N PRO A 41 -0.76 -10.24 2.09
CA PRO A 41 -0.26 -8.87 1.90
C PRO A 41 -0.90 -7.89 2.90
N ASN A 42 -0.25 -6.74 3.08
CA ASN A 42 -0.82 -5.59 3.76
C ASN A 42 -0.56 -4.35 2.90
N TYR A 43 -1.53 -3.46 2.84
CA TYR A 43 -1.45 -2.19 2.13
C TYR A 43 -1.72 -1.06 3.12
N ILE A 44 -0.87 -0.05 3.10
CA ILE A 44 -0.97 1.12 3.96
C ILE A 44 -0.94 2.34 3.04
N PHE A 45 -1.92 3.22 3.20
CA PHE A 45 -2.10 4.44 2.42
C PHE A 45 -1.76 5.63 3.31
N PHE A 46 -1.07 6.60 2.72
CA PHE A 46 -0.65 7.83 3.37
C PHE A 46 -1.10 9.03 2.55
N ASP A 47 -1.55 10.09 3.21
CA ASP A 47 -1.85 11.37 2.57
C ASP A 47 -0.57 12.18 2.23
N SER A 48 -0.76 13.36 1.64
CA SER A 48 0.30 14.31 1.33
C SER A 48 1.04 14.84 2.57
N ALA A 49 0.44 14.75 3.76
CA ALA A 49 1.04 15.09 5.04
C ALA A 49 1.78 13.89 5.71
N ASN A 50 1.89 12.75 5.01
CA ASN A 50 2.45 11.49 5.49
C ASN A 50 1.72 10.88 6.70
N GLN A 51 0.43 11.16 6.86
CA GLN A 51 -0.41 10.51 7.87
C GLN A 51 -1.03 9.25 7.29
N GLU A 52 -1.06 8.16 8.07
CA GLU A 52 -1.74 6.93 7.66
C GLU A 52 -3.25 7.18 7.60
N THR A 53 -3.83 7.13 6.40
CA THR A 53 -5.26 7.36 6.17
C THR A 53 -6.04 6.06 6.15
N ARG A 54 -5.41 4.97 5.70
CA ARG A 54 -6.05 3.66 5.60
C ARG A 54 -5.05 2.51 5.65
N ARG A 55 -5.52 1.40 6.21
CA ARG A 55 -4.85 0.09 6.16
C ARG A 55 -5.80 -1.00 5.65
N MET A 56 -5.28 -1.89 4.82
CA MET A 56 -6.00 -3.05 4.28
C MET A 56 -5.15 -4.31 4.39
N SER A 57 -5.67 -5.33 5.06
CA SER A 57 -5.01 -6.63 5.19
C SER A 57 -5.63 -7.65 4.24
N GLY A 58 -4.80 -8.56 3.70
CA GLY A 58 -5.24 -9.64 2.83
C GLY A 58 -5.46 -9.22 1.38
N SER A 59 -5.93 -10.18 0.57
CA SER A 59 -6.18 -9.94 -0.85
C SER A 59 -7.31 -8.94 -1.05
N GLN A 60 -7.07 -7.93 -1.89
CA GLN A 60 -8.06 -6.92 -2.25
C GLN A 60 -8.36 -7.00 -3.75
N PRO A 61 -9.64 -6.81 -4.16
CA PRO A 61 -10.00 -6.58 -5.55
C PRO A 61 -9.32 -5.32 -6.13
N LEU A 62 -9.11 -5.28 -7.45
CA LEU A 62 -8.44 -4.16 -8.13
C LEU A 62 -9.23 -2.86 -8.02
N ASP A 63 -10.55 -2.93 -8.19
CA ASP A 63 -11.48 -1.80 -8.07
C ASP A 63 -11.49 -1.20 -6.66
N VAL A 64 -11.45 -2.03 -5.62
CA VAL A 64 -11.35 -1.57 -4.22
C VAL A 64 -10.04 -0.82 -3.99
N MET A 65 -8.93 -1.32 -4.53
CA MET A 65 -7.63 -0.66 -4.41
C MET A 65 -7.56 0.63 -5.22
N ALA A 66 -8.11 0.65 -6.44
CA ALA A 66 -8.15 1.85 -7.30
C ALA A 66 -8.96 2.97 -6.64
N ALA A 67 -10.16 2.66 -6.14
CA ALA A 67 -10.99 3.62 -5.43
C ALA A 67 -10.30 4.19 -4.17
N GLN A 68 -9.45 3.39 -3.52
CA GLN A 68 -8.67 3.88 -2.38
C GLN A 68 -7.52 4.80 -2.81
N VAL A 69 -6.83 4.51 -3.92
CA VAL A 69 -5.80 5.40 -4.48
C VAL A 69 -6.43 6.76 -4.84
N GLU A 70 -7.56 6.76 -5.54
CA GLU A 70 -8.28 7.98 -5.93
C GLU A 70 -8.69 8.80 -4.71
N ARG A 71 -9.24 8.15 -3.68
CA ARG A 71 -9.59 8.83 -2.42
C ARG A 71 -8.38 9.49 -1.77
N THR A 72 -7.22 8.83 -1.76
CA THR A 72 -5.99 9.37 -1.16
C THR A 72 -5.39 10.52 -1.98
N LEU A 73 -5.67 10.60 -3.29
CA LEU A 73 -5.26 11.73 -4.12
C LEU A 73 -6.11 13.00 -3.88
N GLU A 74 -7.31 12.85 -3.32
CA GLU A 74 -8.23 13.96 -3.00
C GLU A 74 -7.97 14.59 -1.61
N GLU A 75 -7.11 13.99 -0.78
CA GLU A 75 -6.80 14.40 0.61
C GLU A 75 -5.50 15.24 0.72
#